data_AF-A0A371B1L2-F1
#
_entry.id   AF-A0A371B1L2-F1
#
_cell.length_a   1.000
_cell.length_b   1.000
_cell.length_c   1.000
_cell.angle_alpha   90.00
_cell.angle_beta   90.00
_cell.angle_gamma   90.00
#
_symmetry.space_group_name_H-M   'P 1'
#
loop_
_entity.id
_entity.type
_entity.pdbx_description
1 polymer ?
#
loop_
_entity_poly.entity_id
_entity_poly.type
_entity_poly.pdbx_seq_one_letter_code
_entity_poly.pdbx_strand_id
1 'polypeptide(L)'
;MNSAITKRSVLINGHKTSISLEDMFWHALKDIAAVQRVSATALLVQINQTRGATNLSSAVRQFVMAYYINLVSDLRKSLTPGARAA
;
A
#
# COMPACT_ATOMS: atom_id res chain seq x y z
N MET A 1 -9.24 13.60 -9.74
CA MET A 1 -8.24 12.52 -9.55
C MET A 1 -7.64 12.23 -10.90
N ASN A 2 -6.32 12.32 -11.04
CA ASN A 2 -5.65 11.95 -12.30
C ASN A 2 -5.52 10.42 -12.33
N SER A 3 -6.15 9.77 -13.30
CA SER A 3 -6.08 8.32 -13.49
C SER A 3 -4.93 7.88 -14.40
N ALA A 4 -4.00 8.80 -14.70
CA ALA A 4 -2.82 8.49 -15.49
C ALA A 4 -2.02 7.36 -14.82
N ILE A 5 -1.85 6.25 -15.54
CA ILE A 5 -1.05 5.12 -15.10
C ILE A 5 0.41 5.42 -15.44
N THR A 6 1.23 5.59 -14.42
CA THR A 6 2.67 5.83 -14.53
C THR A 6 3.43 4.52 -14.37
N LYS A 7 4.17 4.13 -15.42
CA LYS A 7 5.11 3.01 -15.38
C LYS A 7 6.41 3.45 -14.73
N ARG A 8 6.87 2.71 -13.72
CA ARG A 8 8.19 2.90 -13.09
C ARG A 8 8.94 1.59 -13.07
N SER A 9 10.24 1.68 -13.24
CA SER A 9 11.12 0.54 -13.07
C SER A 9 11.75 0.58 -11.69
N VAL A 10 11.66 -0.53 -10.97
CA VAL A 10 12.18 -0.70 -9.61
C VAL A 10 13.04 -1.94 -9.53
N LEU A 11 14.05 -1.93 -8.67
CA LEU A 11 14.84 -3.11 -8.35
C LEU A 11 14.17 -3.87 -7.21
N ILE A 12 13.79 -5.12 -7.46
CA ILE A 12 13.20 -6.02 -6.48
C ILE A 12 14.04 -7.30 -6.48
N ASN A 13 14.64 -7.63 -5.33
CA ASN A 13 15.52 -8.79 -5.16
C ASN A 13 16.63 -8.86 -6.24
N GLY A 14 17.19 -7.72 -6.65
CA GLY A 14 18.21 -7.65 -7.70
C GLY A 14 17.67 -7.70 -9.14
N HIS A 15 16.38 -7.98 -9.33
CA HIS A 15 15.75 -7.99 -10.65
C HIS A 15 15.05 -6.66 -10.94
N LYS A 16 15.28 -6.12 -12.14
CA LYS A 16 14.59 -4.92 -12.61
C LYS A 16 13.15 -5.29 -12.99
N THR A 17 12.20 -4.85 -12.17
CA THR A 17 10.76 -5.07 -12.39
C THR A 17 10.12 -3.77 -12.83
N SER A 18 9.23 -3.82 -13.84
CA SER A 18 8.40 -2.68 -14.22
C SER A 18 7.02 -2.80 -13.58
N ILE A 19 6.56 -1.73 -12.95
CA ILE A 19 5.24 -1.65 -12.31
C ILE A 19 4.50 -0.45 -12.89
N SER A 20 3.22 -0.63 -13.19
CA SER A 20 2.34 0.41 -13.73
C SER A 20 1.21 0.68 -12.74
N LEU A 21 1.24 1.88 -12.13
CA LEU A 21 0.28 2.31 -11.12
C LEU A 21 -0.19 3.74 -11.40
N GLU A 22 -1.42 4.04 -11.02
CA GLU A 22 -1.96 5.39 -10.97
C GLU A 22 -1.13 6.24 -10.00
N ASP A 23 -0.95 7.51 -10.30
CA ASP A 23 -0.12 8.41 -9.49
C ASP A 23 -0.56 8.45 -8.01
N MET A 24 -1.86 8.34 -7.75
CA MET A 24 -2.40 8.26 -6.40
C MET A 24 -1.85 7.06 -5.61
N PHE A 25 -1.70 5.89 -6.24
CA PHE A 25 -1.10 4.73 -5.58
C PHE A 25 0.40 4.90 -5.38
N TRP A 26 1.10 5.58 -6.28
CA TRP A 26 2.51 5.92 -6.06
C TRP A 26 2.70 6.86 -4.87
N HIS A 27 1.84 7.86 -4.71
CA HIS A 27 1.88 8.77 -3.56
C HIS A 27 1.52 8.05 -2.26
N ALA A 28 0.40 7.34 -2.23
CA ALA A 28 0.00 6.55 -1.07
C ALA A 28 1.06 5.53 -0.63
N LEU A 29 1.71 4.84 -1.57
CA LEU A 29 2.79 3.91 -1.26
C LEU A 29 3.96 4.62 -0.54
N LYS A 30 4.33 5.84 -0.97
CA LYS A 30 5.38 6.63 -0.33
C LYS A 30 4.96 7.08 1.06
N ASP A 31 3.72 7.53 1.22
CA ASP A 31 3.18 7.98 2.51
C ASP A 31 3.17 6.83 3.52
N ILE A 32 2.69 5.65 3.10
CA ILE A 32 2.69 4.45 3.95
C ILE A 32 4.11 4.04 4.32
N ALA A 33 5.05 4.05 3.36
CA ALA A 33 6.45 3.73 3.62
C ALA A 33 7.07 4.70 4.65
N ALA A 34 6.76 6.00 4.56
CA ALA A 34 7.20 7.00 5.53
C ALA A 34 6.63 6.74 6.93
N VAL A 35 5.34 6.42 7.05
CA VAL A 35 4.72 6.06 8.33
C VAL A 35 5.35 4.80 8.94
N GLN A 36 5.64 3.80 8.11
CA GLN A 36 6.30 2.55 8.52
C GLN A 36 7.83 2.69 8.69
N ARG A 37 8.40 3.87 8.44
CA ARG A 37 9.85 4.16 8.51
C ARG A 37 10.70 3.22 7.65
N VAL A 38 10.21 2.89 6.46
CA VAL A 38 10.92 2.09 5.45
C VAL A 38 11.00 2.85 4.13
N SER A 39 11.87 2.43 3.21
CA SER A 39 11.87 2.99 1.87
C SER A 39 10.70 2.44 1.04
N ALA A 40 10.22 3.21 0.05
CA ALA A 40 9.16 2.73 -0.86
C ALA A 40 9.59 1.45 -1.60
N THR A 41 10.88 1.32 -1.93
CA THR A 41 11.42 0.09 -2.53
C THR A 41 11.39 -1.08 -1.56
N ALA A 42 11.75 -0.88 -0.29
CA ALA A 42 11.67 -1.95 0.72
C ALA A 42 10.22 -2.41 0.91
N LEU A 43 9.27 -1.48 0.94
CA LEU A 43 7.84 -1.81 1.01
C LEU A 43 7.36 -2.59 -0.23
N LEU A 44 7.80 -2.22 -1.44
CA LEU A 44 7.53 -2.99 -2.66
C LEU A 44 8.11 -4.40 -2.60
N VAL A 45 9.32 -4.57 -2.06
CA VAL A 45 9.93 -5.89 -1.87
C VAL A 45 9.10 -6.74 -0.91
N GLN A 46 8.64 -6.17 0.20
CA GLN A 46 7.76 -6.86 1.15
C GLN A 46 6.43 -7.28 0.50
N ILE A 47 5.79 -6.38 -0.24
CA ILE A 47 4.56 -6.70 -1.00
C ILE A 47 4.84 -7.79 -2.03
N ASN A 48 5.98 -7.74 -2.72
CA ASN A 48 6.36 -8.75 -3.71
C ASN A 48 6.59 -10.14 -3.08
N GLN A 49 7.05 -10.20 -1.83
CA GLN A 49 7.24 -11.47 -1.10
C GLN A 49 5.91 -12.07 -0.61
N THR A 50 4.92 -11.24 -0.27
CA THR A 50 3.65 -11.69 0.33
C THR A 50 2.49 -11.82 -0.66
N ARG A 51 2.60 -11.28 -1.88
CA ARG A 51 1.51 -11.25 -2.88
C ARG A 51 1.06 -12.59 -3.45
N GLY A 52 1.77 -13.69 -3.17
CA GLY A 52 1.51 -14.99 -3.78
C GLY A 52 1.51 -14.91 -5.32
N ALA A 53 0.45 -15.41 -5.96
CA ALA A 53 0.31 -15.43 -7.42
C ALA A 53 -0.18 -14.10 -8.04
N THR A 54 -0.64 -13.13 -7.24
CA THR A 54 -1.16 -11.86 -7.74
C THR A 54 -0.05 -11.03 -8.38
N ASN A 55 -0.31 -10.40 -9.53
CA ASN A 55 0.67 -9.52 -10.15
C ASN A 55 1.01 -8.33 -9.23
N LEU A 56 2.26 -7.83 -9.31
CA LEU A 56 2.75 -6.84 -8.35
C LEU A 56 1.95 -5.53 -8.37
N SER A 57 1.51 -5.06 -9.55
CA SER A 57 0.70 -3.83 -9.63
C SER A 57 -0.62 -3.98 -8.87
N SER A 58 -1.35 -5.08 -9.07
CA SER A 58 -2.58 -5.37 -8.34
C SER A 58 -2.33 -5.56 -6.84
N ALA A 59 -1.24 -6.24 -6.47
CA ALA A 59 -0.87 -6.44 -5.07
C ALA A 59 -0.60 -5.11 -4.36
N VAL A 60 0.08 -4.16 -5.02
CA VAL A 60 0.31 -2.82 -4.45
C VAL A 60 -1.00 -2.06 -4.25
N ARG A 61 -1.93 -2.10 -5.22
CA ARG A 61 -3.25 -1.46 -5.06
C ARG A 61 -4.02 -2.03 -3.88
N GLN A 62 -4.06 -3.36 -3.77
CA GLN A 62 -4.74 -4.05 -2.67
C GLN A 62 -4.09 -3.72 -1.32
N PHE A 63 -2.76 -3.72 -1.24
CA PHE A 63 -2.03 -3.36 -0.03
C PHE A 63 -2.34 -1.94 0.44
N VAL A 64 -2.26 -0.95 -0.47
CA VAL A 64 -2.57 0.45 -0.17
C VAL A 64 -4.01 0.59 0.33
N MET A 65 -4.97 -0.04 -0.36
CA MET A 65 -6.38 0.00 0.03
C MET A 65 -6.61 -0.62 1.41
N ALA A 66 -6.04 -1.80 1.66
CA ALA A 66 -6.15 -2.50 2.93
C ALA A 66 -5.56 -1.68 4.09
N TYR A 67 -4.42 -1.01 3.87
CA TYR A 67 -3.81 -0.15 4.87
C TYR A 67 -4.77 0.96 5.33
N TYR A 68 -5.38 1.70 4.40
CA TYR A 68 -6.30 2.77 4.77
C TYR A 68 -7.64 2.26 5.32
N ILE A 69 -8.14 1.12 4.84
CA ILE A 69 -9.33 0.47 5.44
C ILE A 69 -9.06 0.13 6.91
N ASN A 70 -7.89 -0.46 7.21
CA ASN A 70 -7.52 -0.81 8.58
C ASN A 70 -7.36 0.44 9.45
N LEU A 71 -6.69 1.48 8.94
CA LEU A 71 -6.57 2.76 9.64
C LEU A 71 -7.94 3.35 9.98
N VAL A 72 -8.88 3.40 9.03
CA VAL A 72 -10.25 3.89 9.26
C VAL A 72 -10.99 3.00 10.26
N SER A 73 -10.80 1.68 10.19
CA SER A 73 -11.43 0.73 11.11
C SER A 73 -10.94 0.93 12.55
N ASP A 74 -9.64 1.19 12.74
CA ASP A 74 -9.05 1.41 14.05
C ASP A 74 -9.42 2.79 14.61
N LEU A 75 -9.46 3.82 13.76
CA LEU A 75 -10.00 5.13 14.13
C LEU A 75 -11.45 5.02 14.61
N ARG A 76 -12.30 4.28 13.89
CA ARG A 76 -13.70 4.04 14.30
C ARG A 76 -13.81 3.36 15.66
N LYS A 77 -12.98 2.35 15.94
CA LYS A 77 -12.94 1.68 17.26
C LYS A 77 -12.51 2.63 18.37
N SER A 78 -11.57 3.53 18.09
CA SER A 78 -11.09 4.52 19.07
C SER A 78 -12.11 5.62 19.38
N LEU A 79 -13.01 5.92 18.43
CA LEU A 79 -14.05 6.94 18.55
C LEU A 79 -15.37 6.44 19.15
N THR A 80 -15.52 5.13 19.38
CA THR A 80 -16.67 4.55 20.11
C THR A 80 -16.29 3.99 21.49
N PRO A 81 -15.85 4.83 22.44
CA PRO A 81 -15.81 4.41 23.84
C PRO A 81 -17.25 4.43 24.39
N GLY A 82 -17.94 3.28 24.42
CA GLY A 82 -19.20 3.17 25.17
C GLY A 82 -20.30 2.20 24.70
N ALA A 83 -20.19 1.52 23.56
CA ALA A 83 -21.24 0.57 23.12
C ALA A 83 -21.26 -0.79 23.88
N ARG A 84 -20.75 -0.80 25.12
CA ARG A 84 -20.86 -1.90 26.09
C ARG A 84 -21.25 -1.33 27.45
N ALA A 85 -22.46 -0.81 27.53
CA ALA A 85 -23.20 -0.57 28.77
C ALA A 85 -24.68 -0.30 28.44
N ALA A 86 -25.37 -1.33 27.94
CA ALA A 86 -26.83 -1.47 27.96
C ALA A 86 -27.17 -2.94 27.69
#